data_AF-A0A2V6SLT2-F1
#
_entry.id   AF-A0A2V6SLT2-F1
#
_cell.length_a   1.000
_cell.length_b   1.000
_cell.length_c   1.000
_cell.angle_alpha   90.00
_cell.angle_beta   90.00
_cell.angle_gamma   90.00
#
_symmetry.space_group_name_H-M   'P 1'
#
loop_
_entity.id
_entity.type
_entity.pdbx_description
1 polymer ?
#
loop_
_entity_poly.entity_id
_entity_poly.type
_entity_poly.pdbx_seq_one_letter_code
_entity_poly.pdbx_strand_id
1 'polypeptide(L)'
;MLSAVDPPSKELMKVGSTQSMRRCPRRSVLAQTVLVATIGLGLTVSSNPVDARAAGDPISLFTLLADENGEKALAASSVESPFRFDLREVTNHRGPAVEGYLYNGLRWRIGNVRVRVESLDPTGQVSGEAYGWALGDVPAGGRTYFVVPIAVRGATYHATVDSFDRMSREDFQSP
;
A
#
# COMPACT_ATOMS: atom_id res chain seq x y z
N MET A 1 -68.27 -22.92 -14.81
CA MET A 1 -67.42 -22.96 -16.02
C MET A 1 -66.51 -21.72 -15.96
N LEU A 2 -65.42 -21.68 -15.21
CA LEU A 2 -64.11 -22.36 -15.31
C LEU A 2 -63.33 -22.05 -16.60
N SER A 3 -62.43 -21.06 -16.51
CA SER A 3 -61.10 -21.00 -17.15
C SER A 3 -60.43 -19.72 -16.62
N ALA A 4 -59.65 -19.76 -15.54
CA ALA A 4 -58.29 -20.31 -15.45
C ALA A 4 -57.38 -19.72 -16.54
N VAL A 5 -56.84 -18.52 -16.25
CA VAL A 5 -55.64 -18.00 -16.92
C VAL A 5 -54.46 -18.72 -16.28
N ASP A 6 -53.93 -19.70 -17.00
CA ASP A 6 -52.71 -20.43 -16.66
C ASP A 6 -51.48 -19.58 -17.05
N PRO A 7 -50.49 -19.37 -16.16
CA PRO A 7 -49.23 -18.72 -16.52
C PRO A 7 -48.34 -19.72 -17.27
N PRO A 8 -47.54 -19.31 -18.29
CA PRO A 8 -46.65 -20.24 -18.96
C PRO A 8 -45.59 -20.79 -18.01
N SER A 9 -45.75 -22.07 -17.66
CA SER A 9 -44.74 -22.91 -17.02
C SER A 9 -43.55 -23.10 -17.97
N LYS A 10 -42.32 -22.80 -17.54
CA LYS A 10 -41.29 -23.73 -17.02
C LYS A 10 -41.14 -25.03 -17.85
N GLU A 11 -39.87 -25.37 -18.15
CA GLU A 11 -39.37 -26.55 -18.89
C GLU A 11 -39.52 -26.46 -20.43
N LEU A 12 -38.56 -26.79 -21.28
CA LEU A 12 -37.43 -27.71 -21.16
C LEU A 12 -36.46 -27.41 -22.32
N MET A 13 -35.20 -27.08 -22.03
CA MET A 13 -34.11 -27.57 -22.87
C MET A 13 -32.85 -27.76 -22.04
N LYS A 14 -32.79 -28.98 -21.51
CA LYS A 14 -31.60 -29.63 -20.99
C LYS A 14 -30.81 -30.19 -22.18
N VAL A 15 -29.75 -29.50 -22.56
CA VAL A 15 -28.60 -30.05 -23.29
C VAL A 15 -27.40 -29.38 -22.62
N GLY A 16 -26.61 -30.05 -21.77
CA GLY A 16 -25.88 -31.25 -22.13
C GLY A 16 -24.55 -30.86 -22.77
N SER A 17 -23.69 -30.13 -22.07
CA SER A 17 -22.25 -30.15 -22.34
C SER A 17 -21.44 -29.76 -21.10
N THR A 18 -21.03 -30.81 -20.41
CA THR A 18 -19.73 -30.96 -19.76
C THR A 18 -18.66 -30.02 -20.30
N GLN A 19 -18.39 -28.92 -19.59
CA GLN A 19 -17.11 -28.24 -19.71
C GLN A 19 -16.28 -28.51 -18.45
N SER A 20 -15.65 -29.68 -18.51
CA SER A 20 -14.34 -30.01 -17.96
C SER A 20 -13.84 -29.12 -16.81
N MET A 21 -13.96 -29.68 -15.60
CA MET A 21 -13.09 -29.40 -14.48
C MET A 21 -11.63 -29.35 -14.93
N ARG A 22 -11.11 -28.15 -15.22
CA ARG A 22 -9.68 -27.90 -15.07
C ARG A 22 -9.45 -27.67 -13.59
N ARG A 23 -9.17 -28.77 -12.87
CA ARG A 23 -8.52 -28.72 -11.56
C ARG A 23 -7.26 -27.89 -11.74
N CYS A 24 -7.28 -26.62 -11.34
CA CYS A 24 -6.04 -25.88 -11.17
C CYS A 24 -5.28 -26.57 -10.03
N PRO A 25 -4.06 -27.05 -10.27
CA PRO A 25 -3.28 -27.73 -9.25
C PRO A 25 -2.96 -26.77 -8.12
N ARG A 26 -3.19 -27.24 -6.88
CA ARG A 26 -2.62 -26.70 -5.65
C ARG A 26 -1.14 -26.40 -5.90
N ARG A 27 -0.77 -25.11 -6.02
CA ARG A 27 0.61 -24.68 -5.90
C ARG A 27 0.86 -24.35 -4.43
N SER A 28 1.32 -25.40 -3.77
CA SER A 28 2.17 -25.46 -2.59
C SER A 28 2.67 -24.11 -2.09
N VAL A 29 2.30 -23.82 -0.84
CA VAL A 29 2.96 -22.85 0.03
C VAL A 29 4.42 -23.31 0.18
N LEU A 30 5.32 -22.70 -0.58
CA LEU A 30 6.75 -22.82 -0.34
C LEU A 30 7.08 -21.80 0.74
N ALA A 31 7.34 -22.31 1.94
CA ALA A 31 7.91 -21.57 3.05
C ALA A 31 9.18 -20.85 2.56
N GLN A 32 9.17 -19.51 2.56
CA GLN A 32 10.41 -18.75 2.50
C GLN A 32 11.02 -18.79 3.90
N THR A 33 11.93 -19.74 4.08
CA THR A 33 12.91 -19.71 5.15
C THR A 33 13.87 -18.56 4.88
N VAL A 34 13.64 -17.41 5.51
CA VAL A 34 14.65 -16.34 5.55
C VAL A 34 15.66 -16.70 6.64
N LEU A 35 16.87 -17.00 6.19
CA LEU A 35 18.04 -17.25 7.03
C LEU A 35 18.40 -15.96 7.79
N VAL A 36 18.22 -15.95 9.11
CA VAL A 36 18.73 -14.90 9.98
C VAL A 36 20.24 -15.09 10.13
N ALA A 37 21.03 -14.25 9.46
CA ALA A 37 22.47 -14.19 9.68
C ALA A 37 22.75 -13.47 11.01
N THR A 38 23.04 -14.24 12.04
CA THR A 38 23.64 -13.77 13.29
C THR A 38 25.07 -13.30 13.02
N ILE A 39 25.27 -11.99 12.87
CA ILE A 39 26.59 -11.38 13.02
C ILE A 39 26.61 -10.70 14.39
N GLY A 40 27.13 -11.44 15.36
CA GLY A 40 27.57 -10.85 16.62
C GLY A 40 28.83 -10.02 16.35
N LEU A 41 28.80 -8.75 16.71
CA LEU A 41 30.01 -7.98 16.96
C LEU A 41 29.89 -7.39 18.35
N GLY A 42 30.49 -8.08 19.31
CA GLY A 42 30.69 -7.56 20.65
C GLY A 42 31.70 -6.42 20.61
N LEU A 43 31.28 -5.24 21.05
CA LEU A 43 32.20 -4.19 21.49
C LEU A 43 31.95 -3.97 22.98
N THR A 44 32.78 -4.65 23.75
CA THR A 44 33.01 -4.40 25.17
C THR A 44 33.62 -3.00 25.28
N VAL A 45 32.84 -2.02 25.73
CA VAL A 45 33.39 -0.78 26.28
C VAL A 45 33.91 -1.10 27.68
N SER A 46 35.22 -1.31 27.75
CA SER A 46 35.98 -1.36 28.99
C SER A 46 36.89 -0.15 29.03
N SER A 47 36.60 0.79 29.93
CA SER A 47 37.56 1.78 30.43
C SER A 47 37.14 2.10 31.86
N ASN A 48 37.94 1.62 32.81
CA ASN A 48 37.77 1.87 34.23
C ASN A 48 37.91 3.38 34.57
N PRO A 49 37.36 3.82 35.71
CA PRO A 49 37.37 5.21 36.15
C PRO A 49 38.58 5.56 37.05
N VAL A 50 38.72 6.86 37.36
CA VAL A 50 39.39 7.44 38.57
C VAL A 50 40.94 7.41 38.52
N ASP A 51 41.73 8.46 38.81
CA ASP A 51 41.51 9.73 39.50
C ASP A 51 42.71 10.69 39.30
N ALA A 52 42.50 11.94 39.72
CA ALA A 52 43.47 12.87 40.31
C ALA A 52 44.33 13.82 39.45
N ARG A 53 43.91 15.10 39.56
CA ARG A 53 44.70 16.28 39.98
C ARG A 53 45.83 16.76 39.05
N ALA A 54 45.58 17.87 38.35
CA ALA A 54 46.19 19.15 38.69
C ALA A 54 45.67 20.29 37.77
N ALA A 55 45.15 21.33 38.42
CA ALA A 55 45.21 22.75 38.02
C ALA A 55 44.55 23.21 36.71
N GLY A 56 43.43 23.94 36.85
CA GLY A 56 43.07 25.07 35.98
C GLY A 56 41.68 25.03 35.34
N ASP A 57 40.65 25.52 36.04
CA ASP A 57 39.37 25.97 35.46
C ASP A 57 39.55 27.25 34.57
N PRO A 58 38.54 27.76 33.84
CA PRO A 58 37.78 27.13 32.74
C PRO A 58 37.56 28.10 31.55
N ILE A 59 37.73 27.68 30.29
CA ILE A 59 37.17 28.42 29.14
C ILE A 59 36.67 27.42 28.10
N SER A 60 35.36 27.24 28.04
CA SER A 60 34.71 26.61 26.89
C SER A 60 34.52 27.68 25.82
N LEU A 61 35.32 27.61 24.75
CA LEU A 61 34.97 28.20 23.47
C LEU A 61 35.66 27.40 22.37
N PHE A 62 34.88 26.52 21.75
CA PHE A 62 34.88 26.29 20.31
C PHE A 62 36.25 25.95 19.69
N THR A 63 36.48 24.67 19.37
CA THR A 63 37.01 24.18 18.07
C THR A 63 37.50 22.73 18.25
N LEU A 64 36.79 21.77 17.66
CA LEU A 64 37.48 20.64 17.01
C LEU A 64 36.58 20.04 15.93
N LEU A 65 36.83 20.51 14.70
CA LEU A 65 36.84 19.73 13.45
C LEU A 65 35.98 18.47 13.44
N ALA A 66 34.68 18.64 13.19
CA ALA A 66 33.89 17.59 12.56
C ALA A 66 34.05 17.76 11.05
N ASP A 67 34.79 16.83 10.48
CA ASP A 67 34.99 16.59 9.06
C ASP A 67 33.70 16.85 8.27
N GLU A 68 33.85 17.71 7.27
CA GLU A 68 32.85 18.24 6.37
C GLU A 68 32.38 17.24 5.31
N ASN A 69 32.06 16.01 5.74
CA ASN A 69 31.17 15.14 4.97
C ASN A 69 29.72 15.57 5.20
N GLY A 70 29.47 16.84 4.87
CA GLY A 70 28.16 17.32 4.43
C GLY A 70 27.83 16.70 3.07
N GLU A 71 27.80 15.36 3.02
CA GLU A 71 26.96 14.67 2.05
C GLU A 71 25.54 15.00 2.47
N LYS A 72 25.09 16.13 1.91
CA LYS A 72 23.72 16.38 1.52
C LYS A 72 23.02 15.03 1.55
N ALA A 73 22.11 14.86 2.52
CA ALA A 73 20.94 14.06 2.27
C ALA A 73 20.39 14.64 0.96
N LEU A 74 20.83 14.07 -0.15
CA LEU A 74 20.17 14.09 -1.42
C LEU A 74 18.81 13.62 -0.99
N ALA A 75 17.92 14.60 -0.80
CA ALA A 75 16.50 14.38 -0.71
C ALA A 75 16.31 13.35 -1.79
N ALA A 76 16.09 12.09 -1.38
CA ALA A 76 15.74 11.06 -2.30
C ALA A 76 14.60 11.73 -3.03
N SER A 77 14.82 12.06 -4.30
CA SER A 77 13.79 12.55 -5.17
C SER A 77 12.92 11.32 -5.29
N SER A 78 12.10 11.09 -4.25
CA SER A 78 10.91 10.30 -4.31
C SER A 78 10.22 10.97 -5.47
N VAL A 79 10.33 10.34 -6.64
CA VAL A 79 9.64 10.77 -7.84
C VAL A 79 8.23 10.98 -7.35
N GLU A 80 7.83 12.24 -7.21
CA GLU A 80 6.60 12.56 -6.49
C GLU A 80 5.52 11.81 -7.23
N SER A 81 4.95 10.80 -6.57
CA SER A 81 4.00 9.92 -7.22
C SER A 81 2.90 10.82 -7.77
N PRO A 82 2.58 10.74 -9.07
CA PRO A 82 1.50 11.55 -9.63
C PRO A 82 0.15 11.20 -8.98
N PHE A 83 0.09 10.11 -8.23
CA PHE A 83 -1.06 9.69 -7.45
C PHE A 83 -0.87 10.00 -5.98
N ARG A 84 -1.87 10.67 -5.41
CA ARG A 84 -2.00 10.89 -3.97
C ARG A 84 -3.22 10.17 -3.43
N PHE A 85 -3.15 9.79 -2.16
CA PHE A 85 -4.20 9.03 -1.50
C PHE A 85 -4.56 9.68 -0.16
N ASP A 86 -5.86 9.80 0.09
CA ASP A 86 -6.40 9.97 1.44
C ASP A 86 -6.95 8.62 1.88
N LEU A 87 -6.49 8.10 3.02
CA LEU A 87 -6.82 6.75 3.49
C LEU A 87 -7.51 6.80 4.84
N ARG A 88 -8.55 5.99 5.00
CA ARG A 88 -9.22 5.78 6.27
C ARG A 88 -9.59 4.31 6.44
N GLU A 89 -9.25 3.74 7.59
CA GLU A 89 -9.77 2.44 7.99
C GLU A 89 -11.25 2.55 8.38
N VAL A 90 -12.06 1.64 7.87
CA VAL A 90 -13.47 1.47 8.23
C VAL A 90 -13.82 0.02 8.50
N THR A 91 -15.01 -0.18 9.05
CA THR A 91 -15.67 -1.47 9.15
C THR A 91 -17.04 -1.33 8.53
N ASN A 92 -17.31 -2.08 7.47
CA ASN A 92 -18.61 -2.11 6.82
C ASN A 92 -19.29 -3.47 7.08
N HIS A 93 -20.48 -3.68 6.51
CA HIS A 93 -21.23 -4.96 6.61
C HIS A 93 -20.49 -6.22 6.10
N ARG A 94 -19.41 -6.06 5.33
CA ARG A 94 -18.56 -7.14 4.78
C ARG A 94 -17.28 -7.31 5.61
N GLY A 95 -17.10 -6.50 6.66
CA GLY A 95 -15.97 -6.54 7.57
C GLY A 95 -15.00 -5.36 7.40
N PRO A 96 -13.74 -5.54 7.81
CA PRO A 96 -12.71 -4.50 7.77
C PRO A 96 -12.36 -4.07 6.33
N ALA A 97 -12.23 -2.77 6.10
CA ALA A 97 -11.82 -2.21 4.81
C ALA A 97 -11.03 -0.91 4.98
N VAL A 98 -10.28 -0.54 3.95
CA VAL A 98 -9.68 0.79 3.79
C VAL A 98 -10.44 1.50 2.68
N GLU A 99 -10.99 2.67 2.99
CA GLU A 99 -11.66 3.52 2.02
C GLU A 99 -10.94 4.85 1.90
N GLY A 100 -11.22 5.57 0.81
CA GLY A 100 -10.57 6.84 0.60
C GLY A 100 -10.70 7.41 -0.80
N TYR A 101 -9.89 8.44 -1.04
CA TYR A 101 -9.83 9.13 -2.32
C TYR A 101 -8.48 8.94 -2.98
N LEU A 102 -8.50 8.56 -4.25
CA LEU A 102 -7.37 8.58 -5.15
C LEU A 102 -7.41 9.89 -5.95
N TYR A 103 -6.36 10.70 -5.85
CA TYR A 103 -6.17 11.91 -6.64
C TYR A 103 -5.25 11.61 -7.84
N ASN A 104 -5.70 12.01 -9.02
CA ASN A 104 -4.97 11.83 -10.26
C ASN A 104 -4.23 13.11 -10.65
N GLY A 105 -2.92 13.17 -10.43
CA GLY A 105 -2.05 14.27 -10.85
C GLY A 105 -1.62 14.21 -12.32
N LEU A 106 -2.05 13.21 -13.08
CA LEU A 106 -1.75 13.11 -14.51
C LEU A 106 -2.62 14.07 -15.33
N ARG A 107 -2.12 14.45 -16.51
CA ARG A 107 -2.86 15.19 -17.57
C ARG A 107 -3.79 14.29 -18.40
N TRP A 108 -4.10 13.11 -17.89
CA TRP A 108 -4.87 12.10 -18.58
C TRP A 108 -6.00 11.66 -17.67
N ARG A 109 -7.19 11.50 -18.24
CA ARG A 109 -8.22 10.67 -17.63
C ARG A 109 -7.74 9.24 -17.58
N ILE A 110 -7.84 8.64 -16.41
CA ILE A 110 -7.50 7.23 -16.18
C ILE A 110 -8.75 6.47 -15.79
N GLY A 111 -8.82 5.19 -16.16
CA GLY A 111 -9.89 4.31 -15.69
C GLY A 111 -9.35 2.92 -15.43
N ASN A 112 -10.25 2.01 -15.07
CA ASN A 112 -9.89 0.63 -14.70
C ASN A 112 -8.73 0.61 -13.67
N VAL A 113 -8.82 1.50 -12.68
CA VAL A 113 -7.73 1.73 -11.75
C VAL A 113 -7.77 0.68 -10.65
N ARG A 114 -6.70 -0.10 -10.55
CA ARG A 114 -6.48 -1.06 -9.49
C ARG A 114 -5.60 -0.45 -8.42
N VAL A 115 -6.12 -0.42 -7.19
CA VAL A 115 -5.44 0.10 -6.01
C VAL A 115 -4.94 -1.08 -5.20
N ARG A 116 -3.66 -1.04 -4.82
CA ARG A 116 -3.05 -1.94 -3.85
C ARG A 116 -2.95 -1.22 -2.52
N VAL A 117 -3.40 -1.87 -1.46
CA VAL A 117 -3.31 -1.39 -0.09
C VAL A 117 -2.47 -2.36 0.71
N GLU A 118 -1.42 -1.85 1.33
CA GLU A 118 -0.52 -2.57 2.23
C GLU A 118 -0.86 -2.18 3.67
N SER A 119 -1.11 -3.19 4.51
CA SER A 119 -1.26 -3.05 5.95
C SER A 119 0.11 -3.16 6.60
N LEU A 120 0.57 -2.10 7.23
CA LEU A 120 1.85 -2.04 7.93
C LEU A 120 1.66 -2.30 9.43
N ASP A 121 2.54 -3.10 10.03
CA ASP A 121 2.59 -3.28 11.48
C ASP A 121 3.25 -2.08 12.19
N PRO A 122 3.31 -2.06 13.54
CA PRO A 122 3.94 -0.97 14.28
C PRO A 122 5.44 -0.78 14.00
N THR A 123 6.11 -1.77 13.42
CA THR A 123 7.53 -1.70 13.01
C THR A 123 7.70 -1.19 11.58
N GLY A 124 6.60 -0.93 10.86
CA GLY A 124 6.57 -0.49 9.47
C GLY A 124 6.74 -1.62 8.46
N GLN A 125 6.67 -2.88 8.88
CA GLN A 125 6.73 -4.02 7.96
C GLN A 125 5.35 -4.34 7.38
N VAL A 126 5.30 -4.77 6.13
CA VAL A 126 4.06 -5.18 5.47
C VAL A 126 3.57 -6.49 6.10
N SER A 127 2.48 -6.39 6.84
CA SER A 127 1.79 -7.52 7.48
C SER A 127 0.63 -8.06 6.66
N GLY A 128 0.16 -7.31 5.67
CA GLY A 128 -0.90 -7.74 4.77
C GLY A 128 -1.01 -6.89 3.52
N GLU A 129 -1.67 -7.43 2.52
CA GLU A 129 -1.89 -6.77 1.24
C GLU A 129 -3.30 -7.07 0.73
N ALA A 130 -3.92 -6.07 0.12
CA ALA A 130 -5.23 -6.18 -0.49
C ALA A 130 -5.31 -5.36 -1.78
N TYR A 131 -6.24 -5.74 -2.65
CA TYR A 131 -6.48 -5.06 -3.91
C TYR A 131 -7.95 -4.70 -4.06
N GLY A 132 -8.21 -3.52 -4.61
CA GLY A 132 -9.56 -3.09 -4.96
C GLY A 132 -9.58 -2.21 -6.20
N TRP A 133 -10.77 -1.91 -6.65
CA TRP A 133 -10.99 -1.05 -7.80
C TRP A 133 -11.40 0.35 -7.34
N ALA A 134 -10.86 1.36 -8.00
CA ALA A 134 -11.37 2.71 -7.87
C ALA A 134 -12.73 2.81 -8.58
N LEU A 135 -13.62 3.67 -8.09
CA LEU A 135 -14.96 3.80 -8.64
C LEU A 135 -14.93 4.63 -9.93
N GLY A 136 -15.23 3.99 -11.05
CA GLY A 136 -15.28 4.66 -12.35
C GLY A 136 -13.95 5.24 -12.79
N ASP A 137 -14.02 6.24 -13.67
CA ASP A 137 -12.84 6.91 -14.21
C ASP A 137 -12.47 8.12 -13.36
N VAL A 138 -11.19 8.49 -13.41
CA VAL A 138 -10.62 9.63 -12.71
C VAL A 138 -10.20 10.67 -13.74
N PRO A 139 -10.87 11.84 -13.79
CA PRO A 139 -10.46 12.95 -14.65
C PRO A 139 -9.01 13.39 -14.39
N ALA A 140 -8.39 14.06 -15.35
CA ALA A 140 -7.08 14.68 -15.14
C ALA A 140 -7.16 15.75 -14.03
N GLY A 141 -6.26 15.68 -13.05
CA GLY A 141 -6.31 16.54 -11.86
C GLY A 141 -7.45 16.24 -10.88
N GLY A 142 -8.32 15.30 -11.21
CA GLY A 142 -9.51 14.95 -10.43
C GLY A 142 -9.22 13.95 -9.32
N ARG A 143 -10.30 13.45 -8.72
CA ARG A 143 -10.25 12.37 -7.74
C ARG A 143 -11.38 11.39 -7.92
N THR A 144 -11.18 10.17 -7.44
CA THR A 144 -12.25 9.18 -7.30
C THR A 144 -12.21 8.52 -5.93
N TYR A 145 -13.33 7.92 -5.54
CA TYR A 145 -13.48 7.15 -4.33
C TYR A 145 -13.13 5.67 -4.56
N PHE A 146 -12.65 4.99 -3.53
CA PHE A 146 -12.45 3.55 -3.55
C PHE A 146 -12.66 2.93 -2.17
N VAL A 147 -12.92 1.62 -2.16
CA VAL A 147 -12.99 0.80 -0.95
C VAL A 147 -12.28 -0.52 -1.22
N VAL A 148 -11.29 -0.85 -0.39
CA VAL A 148 -10.53 -2.10 -0.45
C VAL A 148 -10.77 -2.91 0.83
N PRO A 149 -11.47 -4.05 0.76
CA PRO A 149 -11.56 -4.98 1.89
C PRO A 149 -10.18 -5.49 2.28
N ILE A 150 -9.86 -5.52 3.57
CA ILE A 150 -8.55 -5.99 4.07
C ILE A 150 -8.73 -7.25 4.92
N ALA A 151 -7.81 -8.20 4.83
CA ALA A 151 -7.82 -9.39 5.69
C ALA A 151 -7.11 -9.15 7.04
N VAL A 152 -6.10 -8.26 7.04
CA VAL A 152 -5.24 -7.97 8.18
C VAL A 152 -5.29 -6.48 8.49
N ARG A 153 -5.59 -6.13 9.75
CA ARG A 153 -5.54 -4.75 10.25
C ARG A 153 -4.09 -4.33 10.44
N GLY A 154 -3.73 -3.17 9.91
CA GLY A 154 -2.42 -2.55 10.11
C GLY A 154 -2.46 -1.46 11.18
N ALA A 155 -1.31 -1.13 11.76
CA ALA A 155 -1.13 0.11 12.52
C ALA A 155 -1.11 1.33 11.58
N THR A 156 -0.68 1.14 10.33
CA THR A 156 -0.67 2.17 9.28
C THR A 156 -0.99 1.51 7.94
N TYR A 157 -1.49 2.29 6.99
CA TYR A 157 -1.81 1.81 5.64
C TYR A 157 -1.05 2.61 4.59
N HIS A 158 -0.57 1.91 3.57
CA HIS A 158 0.04 2.51 2.40
C HIS A 158 -0.75 2.08 1.16
N ALA A 159 -1.06 3.03 0.26
CA ALA A 159 -1.79 2.74 -0.96
C ALA A 159 -0.99 3.16 -2.18
N THR A 160 -1.03 2.33 -3.21
CA THR A 160 -0.39 2.56 -4.50
C THR A 160 -1.33 2.19 -5.63
N VAL A 161 -1.12 2.80 -6.80
CA VAL A 161 -1.80 2.36 -8.03
C VAL A 161 -1.00 1.18 -8.58
N ASP A 162 -1.63 0.02 -8.64
CA ASP A 162 -1.06 -1.22 -9.18
C ASP A 162 -1.15 -1.24 -10.72
N SER A 163 -2.32 -0.88 -11.25
CA SER A 163 -2.56 -0.80 -12.70
C SER A 163 -3.63 0.23 -13.05
N PHE A 164 -3.55 0.82 -14.23
CA PHE A 164 -4.58 1.71 -14.77
C PHE A 164 -4.51 1.77 -16.30
N ASP A 165 -5.63 2.12 -16.92
CA ASP A 165 -5.72 2.42 -18.34
C ASP A 165 -5.77 3.94 -18.56
N ARG A 166 -5.00 4.44 -19.53
CA ARG A 166 -5.11 5.84 -20.00
C ARG A 166 -6.23 5.93 -21.02
N MET A 167 -7.13 6.90 -20.85
CA MET A 167 -8.29 7.08 -21.72
C MET A 167 -8.10 8.25 -22.67
N SER A 168 -8.26 9.48 -22.16
CA SER A 168 -8.18 10.72 -22.93
C SER A 168 -7.20 11.69 -22.27
N ARG A 169 -6.47 12.46 -23.08
CA ARG A 169 -5.70 13.59 -22.57
C ARG A 169 -6.68 14.71 -22.29
N GLU A 170 -6.56 15.31 -21.11
CA GLU A 170 -7.40 16.43 -20.70
C GLU A 170 -6.47 17.56 -20.25
N ASP A 171 -6.73 18.77 -20.73
CA ASP A 171 -6.11 19.95 -20.16
C ASP A 171 -6.69 20.16 -18.76
N PHE A 172 -5.85 20.60 -17.82
CA PHE A 172 -6.32 20.96 -16.49
C PHE A 172 -7.37 22.07 -16.66
N GLN A 173 -8.63 21.73 -16.44
CA GLN A 173 -9.75 22.65 -16.65
C GLN A 173 -9.56 23.83 -15.69
N SER A 174 -9.19 24.99 -16.26
CA SER A 174 -9.14 26.25 -15.53
C SER A 174 -10.59 26.71 -15.28
N PRO A 175 -10.92 27.17 -14.05
CA PRO A 175 -12.29 27.51 -13.66
C PRO A 175 -12.88 28.67 -14.44
#